data_AF-A0A174PGW4-F1
#
_entry.id   AF-A0A174PGW4-F1
#
_cell.length_a   1.000
_cell.length_b   1.000
_cell.length_c   1.000
_cell.angle_alpha   90.00
_cell.angle_beta   90.00
_cell.angle_gamma   90.00
#
_symmetry.space_group_name_H-M   'P 1'
#
loop_
_entity.id
_entity.type
_entity.pdbx_description
1 polymer ?
#
loop_
_entity_poly.entity_id
_entity_poly.type
_entity_poly.pdbx_seq_one_letter_code
_entity_poly.pdbx_strand_id
1 'polypeptide(L)'
;MYCPYCGKPIEGKDNNGYFKWNVLGFFFPFIGFILGMAWEDEKPKEAKALTLGATIAVIIIMEFVFAKLIAASLVYMFHSIFFF
;
A
#
# COMPACT_ATOMS: atom_id res chain seq x y z
N MET A 1 10.72 -21.79 -20.29
CA MET A 1 10.99 -21.51 -21.72
C MET A 1 11.67 -20.17 -21.82
N TYR A 2 12.57 -19.94 -22.76
CA TYR A 2 13.24 -18.64 -22.96
C TYR A 2 12.75 -18.00 -24.27
N CYS A 3 12.60 -16.69 -24.29
CA CYS A 3 12.16 -15.93 -25.47
C CYS A 3 13.23 -15.94 -26.57
N PRO A 4 12.96 -16.45 -27.80
CA PRO A 4 13.98 -16.54 -28.85
C PRO A 4 14.42 -15.19 -29.43
N TYR A 5 13.61 -14.13 -29.28
CA TYR A 5 13.96 -12.77 -29.76
C TYR A 5 14.67 -11.93 -28.70
N CYS A 6 14.44 -12.23 -27.41
CA CYS A 6 14.77 -11.33 -26.31
C CYS A 6 15.56 -11.97 -25.16
N GLY A 7 15.80 -13.28 -25.19
CA GLY A 7 16.66 -14.00 -24.23
C GLY A 7 16.13 -14.08 -22.80
N LYS A 8 15.05 -13.36 -22.46
CA LYS A 8 14.48 -13.37 -21.11
C LYS A 8 13.76 -14.69 -20.81
N PRO A 9 13.86 -15.20 -19.56
CA PRO A 9 13.06 -16.34 -19.13
C PRO A 9 11.57 -15.97 -19.23
N ILE A 10 10.79 -16.84 -19.86
CA ILE A 10 9.34 -16.76 -19.88
C ILE A 10 8.89 -17.35 -18.55
N GLU A 11 8.66 -16.48 -17.57
CA GLU A 11 8.13 -16.86 -16.26
C GLU A 11 6.76 -17.50 -16.46
N GLY A 12 6.59 -18.73 -15.95
CA GLY A 12 5.33 -19.43 -15.96
C GLY A 12 4.30 -18.61 -15.19
N LYS A 13 3.13 -18.38 -15.79
CA LYS A 13 2.07 -17.52 -15.28
C LYS A 13 1.53 -18.06 -13.93
N ASP A 14 2.16 -17.68 -12.84
CA ASP A 14 1.73 -17.93 -11.48
C ASP A 14 0.72 -16.87 -11.06
N ASN A 15 -0.56 -17.18 -11.31
CA ASN A 15 -1.70 -16.26 -11.12
C ASN A 15 -1.97 -15.86 -9.66
N ASN A 16 -1.18 -16.31 -8.69
CA ASN A 16 -1.47 -16.14 -7.27
C ASN A 16 -0.38 -15.39 -6.49
N GLY A 17 0.80 -15.16 -7.08
CA GLY A 17 1.92 -14.50 -6.39
C GLY A 17 1.61 -13.05 -6.03
N TYR A 18 1.08 -12.30 -6.99
CA TYR A 18 0.78 -10.87 -6.85
C TYR A 18 -0.28 -10.53 -5.79
N PHE A 19 -1.23 -11.43 -5.52
CA PHE A 19 -2.24 -11.18 -4.47
C PHE A 19 -1.61 -11.15 -3.08
N LYS A 20 -0.66 -12.06 -2.80
CA LYS A 20 0.05 -12.10 -1.52
C LYS A 20 0.87 -10.83 -1.31
N TRP A 21 1.50 -10.34 -2.37
CA TRP A 21 2.27 -9.11 -2.36
C TRP A 21 1.39 -7.86 -2.11
N ASN A 22 0.21 -7.78 -2.74
CA ASN A 22 -0.77 -6.72 -2.41
C ASN A 22 -1.13 -6.70 -0.91
N VAL A 23 -1.43 -7.88 -0.34
CA VAL A 23 -1.81 -7.99 1.07
C VAL A 23 -0.66 -7.58 1.98
N LEU A 24 0.58 -7.98 1.65
CA LEU A 24 1.76 -7.61 2.43
C LEU A 24 1.98 -6.09 2.43
N GLY A 25 1.86 -5.45 1.25
CA GLY A 25 1.96 -4.00 1.12
C GLY A 25 0.88 -3.27 1.92
N PHE A 26 -0.33 -3.83 1.98
CA PHE A 26 -1.44 -3.26 2.75
C PHE A 26 -1.21 -3.27 4.26
N PHE A 27 -0.72 -4.38 4.83
CA PHE A 27 -0.49 -4.48 6.28
C PHE A 27 0.72 -3.68 6.76
N PHE A 28 1.75 -3.54 5.92
CA PHE A 28 2.99 -2.84 6.26
C PHE A 28 3.34 -1.81 5.18
N PRO A 29 2.67 -0.66 5.12
CA PRO A 29 2.81 0.30 4.02
C PRO A 29 4.25 0.79 3.82
N PHE A 30 5.02 1.04 4.89
CA PHE A 30 6.43 1.44 4.77
C PHE A 30 7.31 0.35 4.17
N ILE A 31 7.14 -0.89 4.62
CA ILE A 31 7.91 -2.04 4.12
C ILE A 31 7.51 -2.31 2.67
N GLY A 32 6.21 -2.26 2.36
CA GLY A 32 5.67 -2.42 1.02
C GLY A 32 6.17 -1.36 0.03
N PHE A 33 6.33 -0.11 0.46
CA PHE A 33 6.86 0.96 -0.38
C PHE A 33 8.36 0.76 -0.67
N ILE A 34 9.16 0.42 0.35
CA ILE A 34 10.61 0.23 0.21
C ILE A 34 10.92 -1.02 -0.63
N LEU A 35 10.29 -2.17 -0.35
CA LEU A 35 10.49 -3.37 -1.15
C LEU A 35 10.02 -3.18 -2.59
N GLY A 36 8.95 -2.39 -2.79
CA GLY A 36 8.43 -2.05 -4.13
C GLY A 36 9.48 -1.35 -4.99
N MET A 37 10.27 -0.43 -4.40
CA MET A 37 11.42 0.18 -5.08
C MET A 37 12.59 -0.80 -5.23
N ALA A 38 12.88 -1.61 -4.21
CA ALA A 38 13.99 -2.57 -4.27
C ALA A 38 13.80 -3.66 -5.35
N TRP A 39 12.55 -4.01 -5.68
CA TRP A 39 12.21 -5.01 -6.70
C TRP A 39 11.81 -4.42 -8.06
N GLU A 40 12.03 -3.12 -8.29
CA GLU A 40 11.71 -2.48 -9.56
C GLU A 40 12.44 -3.14 -10.74
N ASP A 41 13.72 -3.49 -10.54
CA ASP A 41 14.58 -4.09 -11.56
C ASP A 41 14.44 -5.62 -11.65
N GLU A 42 14.24 -6.30 -10.53
CA GLU A 42 14.19 -7.77 -10.47
C GLU A 42 12.81 -8.33 -10.82
N LYS A 43 11.74 -7.74 -10.27
CA LYS A 43 10.38 -8.28 -10.32
C LYS A 43 9.33 -7.18 -10.46
N PRO A 44 9.25 -6.53 -11.63
CA PRO A 44 8.45 -5.32 -11.83
C PRO A 44 6.94 -5.53 -11.61
N LYS A 45 6.43 -6.76 -11.75
CA LYS A 45 5.00 -7.07 -11.49
C LYS A 45 4.70 -7.16 -9.99
N GLU A 46 5.58 -7.78 -9.22
CA GLU A 46 5.44 -7.93 -7.76
C GLU A 46 5.66 -6.57 -7.08
N ALA A 47 6.65 -5.81 -7.55
CA ALA A 47 6.90 -4.43 -7.13
C ALA A 47 5.65 -3.55 -7.26
N LYS A 48 4.98 -3.60 -8.42
CA LYS A 48 3.73 -2.85 -8.65
C LYS A 48 2.61 -3.28 -7.70
N ALA A 49 2.47 -4.58 -7.43
CA ALA A 49 1.48 -5.08 -6.48
C ALA A 49 1.78 -4.56 -5.06
N LEU A 50 3.02 -4.65 -4.61
CA LEU A 50 3.44 -4.18 -3.29
C LEU A 50 3.14 -2.69 -3.07
N THR A 51 3.54 -1.86 -4.03
CA THR A 51 3.33 -0.40 -3.98
C THR A 51 1.84 -0.04 -4.04
N LEU A 52 1.04 -0.78 -4.81
CA LEU A 52 -0.41 -0.57 -4.88
C LEU A 52 -1.10 -0.89 -3.55
N GLY A 53 -0.76 -2.04 -2.94
CA GLY A 53 -1.24 -2.40 -1.60
C GLY A 53 -0.87 -1.36 -0.54
N ALA A 54 0.38 -0.89 -0.55
CA ALA A 54 0.88 0.13 0.37
C ALA A 54 0.15 1.47 0.22
N THR A 55 -0.09 1.90 -1.02
CA THR A 55 -0.77 3.18 -1.30
C THR A 55 -2.21 3.17 -0.76
N ILE A 56 -2.94 2.08 -0.97
CA ILE A 56 -4.31 1.93 -0.47
C ILE A 56 -4.35 2.03 1.06
N ALA A 57 -3.41 1.38 1.75
CA ALA A 57 -3.33 1.44 3.21
C ALA A 57 -3.04 2.85 3.72
N VAL A 58 -2.12 3.59 3.09
CA VAL A 58 -1.81 4.98 3.46
C VAL A 58 -3.04 5.87 3.33
N ILE A 59 -3.81 5.75 2.23
CA ILE A 59 -5.03 6.55 2.02
C ILE A 59 -6.04 6.31 3.15
N ILE A 60 -6.32 5.04 3.48
CA ILE A 60 -7.31 4.68 4.52
C ILE A 60 -6.87 5.19 5.90
N ILE A 61 -5.59 5.04 6.25
CA ILE A 61 -5.04 5.54 7.52
C ILE A 61 -5.20 7.05 7.60
N MET A 62 -4.88 7.77 6.53
CA MET A 62 -4.99 9.23 6.49
C MET A 62 -6.44 9.68 6.66
N GLU A 63 -7.39 9.12 5.91
CA GLU A 63 -8.82 9.45 6.05
C GLU A 63 -9.32 9.21 7.48
N PHE A 64 -8.95 8.08 8.08
CA PHE A 64 -9.35 7.75 9.45
C PHE A 64 -8.77 8.75 10.48
N VAL A 65 -7.49 9.09 10.35
CA VAL A 65 -6.84 10.07 11.23
C VAL A 65 -7.49 11.45 11.09
N PHE A 66 -7.73 11.92 9.87
CA PHE A 66 -8.39 13.21 9.63
C PHE A 66 -9.79 13.25 10.23
N ALA A 67 -10.59 12.21 10.01
CA ALA A 67 -11.94 12.13 10.58
C ALA A 67 -11.92 12.19 12.12
N LYS A 68 -10.96 11.50 12.76
CA LYS A 68 -10.80 11.52 14.23
C LYS A 68 -10.36 12.90 14.74
N LEU A 69 -9.46 13.58 14.05
CA LEU A 69 -9.01 14.92 14.44
C LEU A 69 -10.14 15.96 14.37
N ILE A 70 -10.96 15.89 13.32
CA ILE A 70 -12.13 16.78 13.16
C ILE A 70 -13.14 16.51 14.28
N ALA A 71 -13.48 15.24 14.53
CA ALA A 71 -14.40 14.87 15.60
C ALA A 71 -13.89 15.32 16.97
N ALA A 72 -12.61 15.08 17.28
CA ALA A 72 -12.00 15.51 18.54
C ALA A 72 -12.06 17.04 18.72
N SER A 73 -11.78 17.79 17.65
CA SER A 73 -11.84 19.26 17.66
C SER A 73 -13.26 19.77 17.91
N LEU A 74 -14.27 19.14 17.31
CA LEU A 74 -15.68 19.47 17.55
C LEU A 74 -16.11 19.18 18.99
N VAL A 75 -15.71 18.04 19.54
CA VAL A 75 -15.99 17.69 20.94
C VAL A 75 -15.33 18.68 21.89
N TYR A 76 -14.07 19.07 21.62
CA TYR A 76 -13.36 20.06 22.41
C TYR A 76 -14.05 21.43 22.39
N MET A 77 -14.50 21.87 21.21
CA MET A 77 -15.25 23.12 21.05
C MET A 77 -16.57 23.08 21.82
N PHE A 78 -17.33 21.99 21.71
CA PHE A 78 -18.58 21.81 22.45
C PHE A 78 -18.36 21.83 23.96
N HIS A 79 -17.36 21.10 24.45
CA HIS A 79 -17.03 21.09 25.88
C HIS A 79 -16.69 22.49 26.39
N SER A 80 -15.89 23.26 25.64
CA SER A 80 -15.48 24.62 26.03
C SER A 80 -16.65 25.62 26.07
N ILE A 81 -17.70 25.40 25.28
CA ILE A 81 -18.87 26.28 25.21
C ILE A 81 -19.87 25.99 26.34
N PHE A 82 -20.08 24.72 26.68
CA PHE A 82 -21.14 24.32 27.62
C PHE A 82 -20.68 24.20 29.08
N PHE A 83 -19.38 24.08 29.35
CA PHE A 83 -18.82 23.94 30.70
C PHE A 83 -18.13 25.21 31.22
N PHE A 84 -18.44 26.38 30.66
CA PHE A 84 -18.10 27.70 31.22
C PHE A 84 -19.28 28.23 32.05
#